data_AF-A0A3A5SEY8-F1
#
_entry.id   AF-A0A3A5SEY8-F1
#
_cell.length_a   1.000
_cell.length_b   1.000
_cell.length_c   1.000
_cell.angle_alpha   90.00
_cell.angle_beta   90.00
_cell.angle_gamma   90.00
#
_symmetry.space_group_name_H-M   'P 1'
#
loop_
_entity.id
_entity.type
_entity.pdbx_description
1 polymer ?
#
loop_
_entity_poly.entity_id
_entity_poly.type
_entity_poly.pdbx_seq_one_letter_code
_entity_poly.pdbx_strand_id
1 'polypeptide(L)'
;MKGAFYIDGEDMYLRFGAVFISGGYDNILTFPALKDPDKNDWPEEDGVEVDLSDPKLSSKEITLDFFAEDAFGFVDFVSKPEYHVFRISSLGREWKLRLSSQTDNSVWIDSTKFSLKFVEDSFERPEEYAPTSDCGVIIPKCSYEIDGVSLRDYGITVTEAKDEVLKSPTAKRNMLSQIQTKDGQIYDVKQLFFSTKDVTFKCEMCADSIEQFWKCYDAFFYDLIQPEERALYVGYTDEEYPCYYKKSSGFKILSLSGTVRVSFSFTLVFTVFRIGETDYILGSEDDERIVLEDDGETCIDMKYYAG
;
A
#
# COMPACT_ATOMS: atom_id res chain seq x y z
N MET A 1 28.90 -6.51 10.40
CA MET A 1 28.04 -7.38 11.24
C MET A 1 27.84 -6.75 12.60
N LYS A 2 28.92 -6.51 13.36
CA LYS A 2 28.86 -5.64 14.54
C LYS A 2 28.22 -4.28 14.20
N GLY A 3 27.31 -3.84 15.03
CA GLY A 3 26.59 -2.58 14.95
C GLY A 3 25.52 -2.49 13.86
N ALA A 4 25.13 -3.60 13.25
CA ALA A 4 24.08 -3.62 12.24
C ALA A 4 22.66 -3.71 12.83
N PHE A 5 22.50 -4.44 13.94
CA PHE A 5 21.22 -4.76 14.53
C PHE A 5 21.29 -4.74 16.06
N TYR A 6 20.40 -3.96 16.66
CA TYR A 6 20.28 -3.86 18.11
C TYR A 6 18.85 -4.19 18.56
N ILE A 7 18.74 -4.79 19.74
CA ILE A 7 17.49 -4.89 20.49
C ILE A 7 17.77 -4.33 21.88
N ASP A 8 16.95 -3.39 22.34
CA ASP A 8 17.08 -2.70 23.63
C ASP A 8 18.47 -2.07 23.86
N GLY A 9 19.08 -1.57 22.77
CA GLY A 9 20.42 -0.99 22.77
C GLY A 9 21.57 -2.00 22.81
N GLU A 10 21.28 -3.30 22.87
CA GLU A 10 22.29 -4.35 22.85
C GLU A 10 22.55 -4.87 21.43
N ASP A 11 23.83 -5.07 21.07
CA ASP A 11 24.23 -5.58 19.77
C ASP A 11 24.00 -7.10 19.69
N MET A 12 23.04 -7.50 18.85
CA MET A 12 22.60 -8.90 18.76
C MET A 12 23.67 -9.82 18.17
N TYR A 13 24.57 -9.29 17.34
CA TYR A 13 25.69 -10.06 16.83
C TYR A 13 26.72 -10.34 17.92
N LEU A 14 27.04 -9.35 18.77
CA LEU A 14 28.00 -9.54 19.86
C LEU A 14 27.48 -10.46 20.96
N ARG A 15 26.16 -10.41 21.23
CA ARG A 15 25.56 -11.17 22.33
C ARG A 15 25.24 -12.61 21.95
N PHE A 16 24.69 -12.83 20.76
CA PHE A 16 24.14 -14.13 20.36
C PHE A 16 24.68 -14.67 19.03
N GLY A 17 25.62 -13.95 18.39
CA GLY A 17 26.02 -14.24 17.01
C GLY A 17 24.87 -14.05 16.02
N ALA A 18 23.84 -13.27 16.38
CA ALA A 18 22.62 -13.14 15.60
C ALA A 18 22.72 -12.10 14.48
N VAL A 19 22.23 -12.46 13.30
CA VAL A 19 22.13 -11.62 12.10
C VAL A 19 20.79 -11.85 11.40
N PHE A 20 20.35 -10.86 10.62
CA PHE A 20 19.25 -11.07 9.69
C PHE A 20 19.68 -11.90 8.49
N ILE A 21 18.76 -12.74 8.00
CA ILE A 21 18.88 -13.34 6.68
C ILE A 21 18.65 -12.25 5.63
N SER A 22 19.25 -12.39 4.43
CA SER A 22 19.00 -11.45 3.33
C SER A 22 17.50 -11.35 3.02
N GLY A 23 16.95 -10.13 3.05
CA GLY A 23 15.51 -9.86 2.92
C GLY A 23 14.67 -10.23 4.15
N GLY A 24 15.29 -10.81 5.17
CA GLY A 24 14.64 -11.31 6.38
C GLY A 24 14.07 -10.23 7.30
N TYR A 25 14.25 -8.95 6.97
CA TYR A 25 13.65 -7.83 7.70
C TYR A 25 12.81 -6.92 6.82
N ASP A 26 12.52 -7.29 5.57
CA ASP A 26 11.79 -6.43 4.63
C ASP A 26 10.37 -6.11 5.12
N ASN A 27 9.72 -7.06 5.81
CA ASN A 27 8.38 -6.87 6.38
C ASN A 27 8.31 -5.73 7.42
N ILE A 28 9.44 -5.29 7.97
CA ILE A 28 9.46 -4.17 8.94
C ILE A 28 8.98 -2.86 8.31
N LEU A 29 9.15 -2.72 6.98
CA LEU A 29 8.71 -1.56 6.20
C LEU A 29 7.21 -1.55 5.91
N THR A 30 6.48 -2.63 6.27
CA THR A 30 5.03 -2.69 6.03
C THR A 30 4.33 -1.55 6.77
N PHE A 31 3.57 -0.75 6.03
CA PHE A 31 2.71 0.27 6.63
C PHE A 31 1.44 -0.41 7.19
N PRO A 32 1.00 -0.05 8.41
CA PRO A 32 -0.21 -0.60 9.00
C PRO A 32 -1.42 -0.56 8.05
N ALA A 33 -2.31 -1.56 8.16
CA ALA A 33 -3.57 -1.56 7.43
C ALA A 33 -4.57 -0.59 8.07
N LEU A 34 -5.48 -0.03 7.28
CA LEU A 34 -6.63 0.68 7.82
C LEU A 34 -7.53 -0.32 8.57
N LYS A 35 -8.04 0.08 9.73
CA LYS A 35 -9.15 -0.64 10.37
C LYS A 35 -10.35 -0.56 9.43
N ASP A 36 -11.12 -1.64 9.35
CA ASP A 36 -12.32 -1.64 8.52
C ASP A 36 -13.26 -0.51 8.98
N PRO A 37 -13.50 0.51 8.14
CA PRO A 37 -14.37 1.62 8.48
C PRO A 37 -15.84 1.19 8.45
N ASP A 38 -16.67 1.89 9.23
CA ASP A 38 -18.12 1.75 9.14
C ASP A 38 -18.60 2.21 7.75
N LYS A 39 -19.58 1.50 7.20
CA LYS A 39 -20.07 1.77 5.84
C LYS A 39 -21.52 1.35 5.63
N ASN A 40 -22.19 2.06 4.74
CA ASN A 40 -23.50 1.67 4.21
C ASN A 40 -23.35 1.13 2.80
N ASP A 41 -23.95 -0.03 2.53
CA ASP A 41 -23.99 -0.66 1.21
C ASP A 41 -25.45 -0.75 0.76
N TRP A 42 -25.88 0.23 -0.04
CA TRP A 42 -27.24 0.31 -0.58
C TRP A 42 -27.37 -0.58 -1.82
N PRO A 43 -28.28 -1.57 -1.85
CA PRO A 43 -28.48 -2.44 -3.01
C PRO A 43 -28.81 -1.69 -4.31
N GLU A 44 -29.41 -0.49 -4.18
CA GLU A 44 -29.90 0.36 -5.25
C GLU A 44 -28.89 1.43 -5.72
N GLU A 45 -27.64 1.39 -5.25
CA GLU A 45 -26.59 2.35 -5.64
C GLU A 45 -25.28 1.63 -5.98
N ASP A 46 -24.48 2.26 -6.85
CA ASP A 46 -23.12 1.79 -7.12
C ASP A 46 -22.23 2.10 -5.91
N GLY A 47 -21.37 1.16 -5.53
CA GLY A 47 -20.39 1.39 -4.49
C GLY A 47 -20.93 1.29 -3.07
N VAL A 48 -20.28 2.00 -2.13
CA VAL A 48 -20.66 2.09 -0.71
C VAL A 48 -20.35 3.48 -0.18
N GLU A 49 -21.08 3.91 0.85
CA GLU A 49 -20.76 5.11 1.62
C GLU A 49 -19.90 4.71 2.81
N VAL A 50 -18.70 5.26 2.93
CA VAL A 50 -17.73 4.90 3.99
C VAL A 50 -17.51 6.07 4.94
N ASP A 51 -17.54 5.82 6.25
CA ASP A 51 -17.12 6.82 7.23
C ASP A 51 -15.58 6.87 7.30
N LEU A 52 -15.02 7.93 6.70
CA LEU A 52 -13.59 8.24 6.69
C LEU A 52 -13.28 9.53 7.45
N SER A 53 -14.15 9.97 8.36
CA SER A 53 -13.94 11.20 9.12
C SER A 53 -12.74 11.14 10.07
N ASP A 54 -12.37 9.94 10.55
CA ASP A 54 -11.20 9.71 11.40
C ASP A 54 -10.54 8.34 11.14
N PRO A 55 -9.80 8.17 10.01
CA PRO A 55 -9.24 6.89 9.61
C PRO A 55 -8.24 6.35 10.64
N LYS A 56 -8.52 5.16 11.18
CA LYS A 56 -7.65 4.48 12.18
C LYS A 56 -6.89 3.32 11.56
N LEU A 57 -5.68 3.12 12.04
CA LEU A 57 -4.81 2.04 11.60
C LEU A 57 -4.83 0.87 12.58
N SER A 58 -4.69 -0.35 12.06
CA SER A 58 -4.60 -1.59 12.82
C SER A 58 -3.18 -1.82 13.33
N SER A 59 -3.01 -2.69 14.34
CA SER A 59 -1.70 -3.27 14.64
C SER A 59 -1.17 -4.03 13.42
N LYS A 60 0.15 -4.15 13.28
CA LYS A 60 0.75 -4.94 12.19
C LYS A 60 1.59 -6.10 12.73
N GLU A 61 1.47 -7.24 12.06
CA GLU A 61 2.34 -8.39 12.28
C GLU A 61 3.57 -8.28 11.38
N ILE A 62 4.75 -8.51 11.94
CA ILE A 62 6.03 -8.46 11.24
C ILE A 62 6.72 -9.80 11.44
N THR A 63 7.03 -10.49 10.35
CA THR A 63 7.90 -11.67 10.40
C THR A 63 9.33 -11.26 10.11
N LEU A 64 10.23 -11.63 11.01
CA LEU A 64 11.66 -11.40 10.89
C LEU A 64 12.41 -12.75 10.87
N ASP A 65 13.36 -12.87 9.95
CA ASP A 65 14.15 -14.09 9.74
C ASP A 65 15.60 -13.89 10.19
N PHE A 66 16.06 -14.79 11.04
CA PHE A 66 17.35 -14.70 11.70
C PHE A 66 18.21 -15.93 11.47
N PHE A 67 19.51 -15.72 11.62
CA PHE A 67 20.50 -16.74 11.85
C PHE A 67 21.27 -16.37 13.12
N ALA A 68 21.46 -17.30 14.05
CA ALA A 68 22.24 -17.06 15.26
C ALA A 68 23.07 -18.27 15.66
N GLU A 69 24.21 -18.01 16.33
CA GLU A 69 25.00 -19.04 17.00
C GLU A 69 24.28 -19.51 18.28
N ASP A 70 23.76 -18.56 19.07
CA ASP A 70 22.93 -18.82 20.26
C ASP A 70 21.47 -18.40 20.04
N ALA A 71 20.74 -19.17 19.24
CA ALA A 71 19.31 -18.89 19.00
C ALA A 71 18.43 -19.11 20.24
N PHE A 72 18.80 -20.05 21.12
CA PHE A 72 18.02 -20.30 22.34
C PHE A 72 18.11 -19.10 23.29
N GLY A 73 19.31 -18.57 23.52
CA GLY A 73 19.51 -17.35 24.30
C GLY A 73 18.85 -16.13 23.67
N PHE A 74 18.89 -16.01 22.33
CA PHE A 74 18.19 -14.94 21.62
C PHE A 74 16.67 -15.01 21.82
N VAL A 75 16.07 -16.19 21.65
CA VAL A 75 14.62 -16.38 21.81
C VAL A 75 14.20 -16.17 23.27
N ASP A 76 14.96 -16.67 24.25
CA ASP A 76 14.73 -16.39 25.67
C ASP A 76 14.73 -14.89 25.95
N PHE A 77 15.71 -14.17 25.40
CA PHE A 77 15.84 -12.72 25.56
C PHE A 77 14.62 -11.94 25.04
N VAL A 78 14.16 -12.22 23.81
CA VAL A 78 13.00 -11.52 23.21
C VAL A 78 11.64 -12.06 23.67
N SER A 79 11.62 -13.16 24.42
CA SER A 79 10.40 -13.73 25.02
C SER A 79 10.03 -13.11 26.36
N LYS A 80 10.90 -12.23 26.91
CA LYS A 80 10.62 -11.52 28.16
C LYS A 80 9.35 -10.68 28.01
N PRO A 81 8.53 -10.60 29.08
CA PRO A 81 7.25 -9.92 29.02
C PRO A 81 7.46 -8.41 28.98
N GLU A 82 7.61 -7.84 27.78
CA GLU A 82 7.70 -6.39 27.53
C GLU A 82 7.71 -6.12 26.02
N TYR A 83 7.71 -4.84 25.65
CA TYR A 83 8.05 -4.44 24.29
C TYR A 83 9.56 -4.26 24.20
N HIS A 84 10.13 -4.73 23.10
CA HIS A 84 11.54 -4.59 22.78
C HIS A 84 11.73 -3.55 21.67
N VAL A 85 12.80 -2.75 21.77
CA VAL A 85 13.11 -1.72 20.79
C VAL A 85 14.14 -2.26 19.80
N PHE A 86 13.69 -2.52 18.58
CA PHE A 86 14.51 -3.02 17.48
C PHE A 86 15.09 -1.84 16.72
N ARG A 87 16.41 -1.82 16.52
CA ARG A 87 17.09 -0.82 15.70
C ARG A 87 17.92 -1.49 14.60
N ILE A 88 17.59 -1.18 13.36
CA ILE A 88 18.35 -1.64 12.19
C ILE A 88 19.14 -0.46 11.65
N SER A 89 20.47 -0.50 11.81
CA SER A 89 21.34 0.66 11.55
C SER A 89 21.28 1.15 10.10
N SER A 90 21.08 0.24 9.14
CA SER A 90 20.94 0.59 7.73
C SER A 90 19.64 1.30 7.39
N LEU A 91 18.61 1.18 8.24
CA LEU A 91 17.34 1.86 8.10
C LEU A 91 17.26 3.13 8.97
N GLY A 92 18.10 3.27 9.99
CA GLY A 92 18.14 4.49 10.81
C GLY A 92 16.86 4.78 11.62
N ARG A 93 16.00 3.78 11.83
CA ARG A 93 14.77 3.86 12.64
C ARG A 93 14.74 2.79 13.72
N GLU A 94 13.83 3.00 14.67
CA GLU A 94 13.56 2.08 15.77
C GLU A 94 12.10 1.63 15.72
N TRP A 95 11.85 0.36 16.08
CA TRP A 95 10.51 -0.24 16.11
C TRP A 95 10.26 -0.86 17.47
N LYS A 96 9.10 -0.57 18.05
CA LYS A 96 8.69 -1.10 19.35
C LYS A 96 7.83 -2.33 19.15
N LEU A 97 8.42 -3.51 19.36
CA LEU A 97 7.85 -4.78 18.96
C LEU A 97 7.68 -5.73 20.15
N ARG A 98 6.61 -6.53 20.13
CA ARG A 98 6.43 -7.65 21.07
C ARG A 98 6.46 -8.97 20.32
N LEU A 99 7.12 -9.98 20.89
CA LEU A 99 7.10 -11.34 20.36
C LEU A 99 5.66 -11.90 20.39
N SER A 100 5.23 -12.46 19.26
CA SER A 100 3.94 -13.14 19.13
C SER A 100 4.12 -14.65 19.01
N SER A 101 4.96 -15.11 18.09
CA SER A 101 5.23 -16.53 17.90
C SER A 101 6.56 -16.78 17.21
N GLN A 102 7.05 -18.02 17.32
CA GLN A 102 8.10 -18.54 16.46
C GLN A 102 7.47 -19.40 15.37
N THR A 103 7.77 -19.11 14.11
CA THR A 103 7.11 -19.74 12.95
C THR A 103 7.99 -20.75 12.24
N ASP A 104 9.31 -20.66 12.36
CA ASP A 104 10.25 -21.63 11.79
C ASP A 104 11.48 -21.81 12.70
N ASN A 105 12.08 -23.00 12.65
CA ASN A 105 13.30 -23.34 13.39
C ASN A 105 14.07 -24.50 12.71
N SER A 106 15.26 -24.20 12.21
CA SER A 106 16.17 -25.13 11.55
C SER A 106 17.55 -25.07 12.19
N VAL A 107 17.96 -26.16 12.85
CA VAL A 107 19.19 -26.23 13.66
C VAL A 107 20.30 -26.97 12.92
N TRP A 108 21.50 -26.40 12.93
CA TRP A 108 22.76 -27.03 12.53
C TRP A 108 23.71 -27.12 13.72
N ILE A 109 24.87 -27.74 13.52
CA ILE A 109 25.83 -28.06 14.59
C ILE A 109 26.21 -26.82 15.42
N ASP A 110 26.48 -25.69 14.76
CA ASP A 110 26.99 -24.47 15.42
C ASP A 110 26.07 -23.26 15.23
N SER A 111 24.84 -23.45 14.71
CA SER A 111 23.96 -22.32 14.39
C SER A 111 22.53 -22.74 14.14
N THR A 112 21.62 -21.77 14.19
CA THR A 112 20.20 -21.99 13.95
C THR A 112 19.64 -20.87 13.07
N LYS A 113 18.86 -21.26 12.06
CA LYS A 113 17.99 -20.37 11.29
C LYS A 113 16.59 -20.45 11.88
N PHE A 114 15.96 -19.31 12.11
CA PHE A 114 14.63 -19.28 12.70
C PHE A 114 13.89 -18.02 12.27
N SER A 115 12.56 -18.10 12.31
CA SER A 115 11.67 -16.99 11.97
C SER A 115 10.80 -16.68 13.17
N LEU A 116 10.75 -15.40 13.54
CA LEU A 116 9.91 -14.91 14.63
C LEU A 116 8.89 -13.94 14.08
N LYS A 117 7.66 -14.10 14.52
CA LYS A 117 6.58 -13.14 14.31
C LYS A 117 6.51 -12.21 15.50
N PHE A 118 6.60 -10.92 15.21
CA PHE A 118 6.41 -9.82 16.14
C PHE A 118 5.14 -9.05 15.79
N VAL A 119 4.66 -8.28 16.76
CA VAL A 119 3.55 -7.34 16.56
C VAL A 119 4.01 -5.95 16.95
N GLU A 120 3.73 -4.98 16.09
CA GLU A 120 3.77 -3.56 16.42
C GLU A 120 2.35 -3.11 16.77
N ASP A 121 2.07 -2.98 18.06
CA ASP A 121 0.74 -2.61 18.58
C ASP A 121 0.49 -1.10 18.50
N SER A 122 1.55 -0.29 18.58
CA SER A 122 1.49 1.16 18.60
C SER A 122 2.63 1.76 17.77
N PHE A 123 2.31 2.75 16.95
CA PHE A 123 3.24 3.55 16.18
C PHE A 123 2.81 5.01 16.27
N GLU A 124 3.79 5.91 16.20
CA GLU A 124 3.55 7.35 16.23
C GLU A 124 3.29 7.85 14.81
N ARG A 125 2.23 8.65 14.64
CA ARG A 125 2.04 9.41 13.40
C ARG A 125 2.89 10.68 13.51
N PRO A 126 3.56 11.11 12.44
CA PRO A 126 4.22 12.42 12.43
C PRO A 126 3.19 13.50 12.79
N GLU A 127 3.49 14.32 13.81
CA GLU A 127 2.61 15.45 14.19
C GLU A 127 2.68 16.58 13.15
N GLU A 128 3.82 16.72 12.48
CA GLU A 128 4.05 17.73 11.45
C GLU A 128 4.13 17.04 10.08
N TYR A 129 3.30 17.50 9.14
CA TYR A 129 3.39 17.10 7.74
C TYR A 129 4.57 17.80 7.07
N ALA A 130 5.47 17.01 6.49
CA ALA A 130 6.51 17.49 5.60
C ALA A 130 6.15 17.05 4.17
N PRO A 131 5.65 17.96 3.31
CA PRO A 131 5.35 17.61 1.94
C PRO A 131 6.62 17.13 1.25
N THR A 132 6.50 16.07 0.45
CA THR A 132 7.58 15.66 -0.43
C THR A 132 7.73 16.70 -1.53
N SER A 133 8.94 17.24 -1.72
CA SER A 133 9.22 18.20 -2.80
C SER A 133 10.17 17.66 -3.87
N ASP A 134 10.82 16.52 -3.61
CA ASP A 134 11.70 15.80 -4.53
C ASP A 134 12.22 14.53 -3.83
N CYS A 135 12.21 13.36 -4.47
CA CYS A 135 12.85 12.16 -3.94
C CYS A 135 14.38 12.12 -4.19
N GLY A 136 14.93 13.16 -4.82
CA GLY A 136 16.35 13.29 -5.18
C GLY A 136 16.77 12.37 -6.34
N VAL A 137 15.80 11.76 -7.01
CA VAL A 137 16.01 10.80 -8.10
C VAL A 137 15.09 11.16 -9.25
N ILE A 138 15.60 11.10 -10.48
CA ILE A 138 14.77 11.32 -11.67
C ILE A 138 13.88 10.10 -11.87
N ILE A 139 12.60 10.25 -11.55
CA ILE A 139 11.56 9.24 -11.77
C ILE A 139 10.86 9.52 -13.12
N PRO A 140 10.49 8.49 -13.91
CA PRO A 140 9.67 8.67 -15.11
C PRO A 140 8.31 9.33 -14.84
N LYS A 141 7.63 9.80 -15.91
CA LYS A 141 6.25 10.31 -15.83
C LYS A 141 5.34 9.22 -15.25
N CYS A 142 4.45 9.60 -14.33
CA CYS A 142 3.47 8.71 -13.70
C CYS A 142 2.07 9.08 -14.19
N SER A 143 1.24 8.07 -14.48
CA SER A 143 -0.16 8.25 -14.89
C SER A 143 -1.14 8.21 -13.72
N TYR A 144 -0.66 8.29 -12.48
CA TYR A 144 -1.46 8.17 -11.28
C TYR A 144 -1.14 9.31 -10.31
N GLU A 145 -2.19 9.94 -9.81
CA GLU A 145 -2.12 11.03 -8.84
C GLU A 145 -3.14 10.78 -7.74
N ILE A 146 -2.79 11.15 -6.51
CA ILE A 146 -3.71 11.14 -5.36
C ILE A 146 -3.94 12.59 -4.98
N ASP A 147 -5.18 13.05 -5.04
CA ASP A 147 -5.59 14.43 -4.74
C ASP A 147 -4.76 15.47 -5.54
N GLY A 148 -4.47 15.17 -6.81
CA GLY A 148 -3.65 16.00 -7.69
C GLY A 148 -2.14 15.95 -7.44
N VAL A 149 -1.66 15.12 -6.52
CA VAL A 149 -0.22 14.91 -6.27
C VAL A 149 0.23 13.64 -6.99
N SER A 150 1.21 13.78 -7.89
CA SER A 150 1.71 12.64 -8.65
C SER A 150 2.41 11.63 -7.74
N LEU A 151 2.16 10.33 -7.95
CA LEU A 151 2.90 9.29 -7.22
C LEU A 151 4.42 9.41 -7.42
N ARG A 152 4.82 9.98 -8.57
CA ARG A 152 6.21 10.31 -8.89
C ARG A 152 6.86 11.20 -7.83
N ASP A 153 6.12 12.13 -7.23
CA ASP A 153 6.65 13.14 -6.31
C ASP A 153 7.03 12.53 -4.96
N TYR A 154 6.46 11.36 -4.64
CA TYR A 154 6.88 10.50 -3.52
C TYR A 154 8.01 9.52 -3.90
N GLY A 155 8.60 9.67 -5.09
CA GLY A 155 9.60 8.74 -5.60
C GLY A 155 9.05 7.39 -6.08
N ILE A 156 7.73 7.29 -6.32
CA ILE A 156 7.06 6.03 -6.63
C ILE A 156 6.91 5.85 -8.14
N THR A 157 7.36 4.69 -8.64
CA THR A 157 7.02 4.18 -9.96
C THR A 157 6.01 3.04 -9.83
N VAL A 158 4.87 3.13 -10.51
CA VAL A 158 3.88 2.05 -10.57
C VAL A 158 4.29 1.05 -11.66
N THR A 159 4.50 -0.20 -11.28
CA THR A 159 4.92 -1.28 -12.19
C THR A 159 3.74 -2.11 -12.70
N GLU A 160 2.72 -2.34 -11.87
CA GLU A 160 1.50 -3.04 -12.24
C GLU A 160 0.30 -2.48 -11.48
N ALA A 161 -0.75 -2.07 -12.21
CA ALA A 161 -2.05 -1.66 -11.66
C ALA A 161 -3.14 -1.59 -12.73
N LYS A 162 -2.76 -1.20 -13.96
CA LYS A 162 -3.66 -0.86 -15.07
C LYS A 162 -4.80 -1.87 -15.28
N ASP A 163 -4.48 -3.16 -15.35
CA ASP A 163 -5.48 -4.19 -15.63
C ASP A 163 -6.53 -4.31 -14.51
N GLU A 164 -6.12 -4.18 -13.24
CA GLU A 164 -7.06 -4.19 -12.11
C GLU A 164 -7.83 -2.86 -11.98
N VAL A 165 -7.21 -1.73 -12.35
CA VAL A 165 -7.89 -0.43 -12.46
C VAL A 165 -8.97 -0.48 -13.55
N LEU A 166 -8.71 -1.10 -14.69
CA LEU A 166 -9.67 -1.21 -15.81
C LEU A 166 -10.67 -2.37 -15.67
N LYS A 167 -10.55 -3.17 -14.61
CA LYS A 167 -11.49 -4.26 -14.34
C LYS A 167 -12.75 -3.71 -13.67
N SER A 168 -13.91 -4.06 -14.20
CA SER A 168 -15.19 -3.72 -13.57
C SER A 168 -15.35 -4.43 -12.21
N PRO A 169 -15.97 -3.78 -11.22
CA PRO A 169 -16.31 -4.42 -9.96
C PRO A 169 -17.33 -5.54 -10.15
N THR A 170 -17.58 -6.29 -9.06
CA THR A 170 -18.59 -7.33 -9.08
C THR A 170 -19.98 -6.69 -9.09
N ALA A 171 -20.89 -7.21 -9.91
CA ALA A 171 -22.29 -6.79 -9.88
C ALA A 171 -22.92 -7.16 -8.52
N LYS A 172 -23.63 -6.21 -7.90
CA LYS A 172 -24.44 -6.47 -6.71
C LYS A 172 -25.53 -7.48 -7.06
N ARG A 173 -25.80 -8.38 -6.10
CA ARG A 173 -26.80 -9.42 -6.28
C ARG A 173 -28.18 -8.84 -6.01
N ASN A 174 -29.00 -8.78 -7.06
CA ASN A 174 -30.41 -8.43 -6.95
C ASN A 174 -31.24 -9.60 -6.40
N MET A 175 -32.54 -9.35 -6.24
CA MET A 175 -33.51 -10.34 -5.80
C MET A 175 -33.42 -11.61 -6.66
N LEU A 176 -33.27 -12.74 -5.97
CA LEU A 176 -33.16 -14.06 -6.58
C LEU A 176 -34.12 -15.01 -5.88
N SER A 177 -35.00 -15.64 -6.64
CA SER A 177 -35.95 -16.65 -6.17
C SER A 177 -35.67 -18.00 -6.80
N GLN A 178 -35.47 -19.01 -5.97
CA GLN A 178 -35.35 -20.42 -6.37
C GLN A 178 -36.60 -21.17 -5.93
N ILE A 179 -37.28 -21.81 -6.88
CA ILE A 179 -38.51 -22.56 -6.64
C ILE A 179 -38.20 -24.03 -6.91
N GLN A 180 -38.36 -24.90 -5.91
CA GLN A 180 -37.97 -26.32 -6.00
C GLN A 180 -38.57 -27.07 -7.20
N THR A 181 -39.78 -26.67 -7.62
CA THR A 181 -40.51 -27.31 -8.72
C THR A 181 -40.19 -26.73 -10.09
N LYS A 182 -39.22 -25.81 -10.19
CA LYS A 182 -38.76 -25.22 -11.46
C LYS A 182 -37.25 -25.39 -11.60
N ASP A 183 -36.82 -25.80 -12.78
CA ASP A 183 -35.42 -25.77 -13.16
C ASP A 183 -34.94 -24.31 -13.27
N GLY A 184 -33.73 -24.05 -12.78
CA GLY A 184 -33.12 -22.72 -12.80
C GLY A 184 -33.59 -21.80 -11.67
N GLN A 185 -33.55 -20.48 -11.93
CA GLN A 185 -33.87 -19.45 -10.95
C GLN A 185 -34.53 -18.25 -11.62
N ILE A 186 -35.25 -17.47 -10.82
CA ILE A 186 -35.85 -16.19 -11.22
C ILE A 186 -34.98 -15.08 -10.63
N TYR A 187 -34.49 -14.17 -11.46
CA TYR A 187 -33.60 -13.07 -11.06
C TYR A 187 -34.17 -11.74 -11.54
N ASP A 188 -34.12 -10.70 -10.70
CA ASP A 188 -34.51 -9.36 -11.12
C ASP A 188 -33.39 -8.69 -11.92
N VAL A 189 -33.65 -8.47 -13.20
CA VAL A 189 -32.70 -7.92 -14.18
C VAL A 189 -32.91 -6.42 -14.45
N LYS A 190 -33.86 -5.75 -13.77
CA LYS A 190 -34.23 -4.36 -14.10
C LYS A 190 -33.16 -3.33 -13.76
N GLN A 191 -32.33 -3.61 -12.77
CA GLN A 191 -31.29 -2.72 -12.30
C GLN A 191 -29.97 -3.48 -12.20
N LEU A 192 -28.86 -2.79 -12.39
CA LEU A 192 -27.52 -3.36 -12.26
C LEU A 192 -26.63 -2.32 -11.60
N PHE A 193 -26.26 -2.63 -10.36
CA PHE A 193 -25.32 -1.85 -9.56
C PHE A 193 -24.06 -2.65 -9.30
N PHE A 194 -22.96 -1.98 -9.05
CA PHE A 194 -21.64 -2.57 -8.83
C PHE A 194 -21.19 -2.38 -7.38
N SER A 195 -20.51 -3.37 -6.83
CA SER A 195 -19.87 -3.26 -5.52
C SER A 195 -18.63 -2.35 -5.58
N THR A 196 -18.03 -2.08 -4.43
CA THR A 196 -16.64 -1.62 -4.37
C THR A 196 -15.69 -2.61 -5.05
N LYS A 197 -14.48 -2.15 -5.36
CA LYS A 197 -13.38 -3.05 -5.72
C LYS A 197 -12.09 -2.68 -4.98
N ASP A 198 -11.32 -3.70 -4.67
CA ASP A 198 -9.95 -3.53 -4.20
C ASP A 198 -9.02 -3.51 -5.42
N VAL A 199 -8.20 -2.46 -5.55
CA VAL A 199 -7.18 -2.35 -6.59
C VAL A 199 -5.81 -2.32 -5.93
N THR A 200 -4.96 -3.26 -6.30
CA THR A 200 -3.59 -3.34 -5.76
C THR A 200 -2.59 -2.80 -6.77
N PHE A 201 -1.84 -1.80 -6.34
CA PHE A 201 -0.75 -1.18 -7.07
C PHE A 201 0.55 -1.84 -6.64
N LYS A 202 1.29 -2.41 -7.60
CA LYS A 202 2.68 -2.81 -7.39
C LYS A 202 3.58 -1.67 -7.77
N CYS A 203 4.55 -1.38 -6.91
CA CYS A 203 5.33 -0.15 -7.00
C CYS A 203 6.80 -0.39 -6.64
N GLU A 204 7.65 0.53 -7.10
CA GLU A 204 9.02 0.71 -6.63
C GLU A 204 9.18 2.16 -6.14
N MET A 205 9.57 2.35 -4.88
CA MET A 205 9.92 3.64 -4.32
C MET A 205 11.44 3.81 -4.36
N CYS A 206 11.88 4.93 -4.92
CA CYS A 206 13.29 5.29 -5.06
C CYS A 206 13.57 6.61 -4.34
N ALA A 207 14.71 6.68 -3.66
CA ALA A 207 15.21 7.92 -3.08
C ALA A 207 16.74 7.99 -3.11
N ASP A 208 17.30 9.19 -3.06
CA ASP A 208 18.76 9.41 -3.11
C ASP A 208 19.52 8.88 -1.88
N SER A 209 18.81 8.74 -0.76
CA SER A 209 19.34 8.41 0.56
C SER A 209 18.25 7.79 1.44
N ILE A 210 18.65 7.15 2.54
CA ILE A 210 17.70 6.58 3.50
C ILE A 210 16.86 7.65 4.22
N GLU A 211 17.45 8.82 4.46
CA GLU A 211 16.75 9.96 5.07
C GLU A 211 15.65 10.47 4.13
N GLN A 212 15.96 10.60 2.84
CA GLN A 212 14.97 11.03 1.85
C GLN A 212 13.90 9.96 1.60
N PHE A 213 14.28 8.68 1.57
CA PHE A 213 13.33 7.57 1.48
C PHE A 213 12.26 7.68 2.56
N TRP A 214 12.68 7.94 3.80
CA TRP A 214 11.77 8.06 4.92
C TRP A 214 10.85 9.27 4.85
N LYS A 215 11.32 10.41 4.35
CA LYS A 215 10.46 11.57 4.10
C LYS A 215 9.40 11.25 3.06
N CYS A 216 9.79 10.63 1.94
CA CYS A 216 8.86 10.24 0.89
C CYS A 216 7.87 9.16 1.34
N TYR A 217 8.34 8.16 2.08
CA TYR A 217 7.52 7.10 2.67
C TYR A 217 6.48 7.68 3.63
N ASP A 218 6.92 8.53 4.57
CA ASP A 218 6.03 9.12 5.55
C ASP A 218 5.01 10.06 4.89
N ALA A 219 5.44 10.91 3.95
CA ALA A 219 4.56 11.81 3.22
C ALA A 219 3.48 11.02 2.44
N PHE A 220 3.88 9.98 1.69
CA PHE A 220 2.95 9.17 0.91
C PHE A 220 1.88 8.52 1.78
N PHE A 221 2.29 7.85 2.86
CA PHE A 221 1.34 7.18 3.73
C PHE A 221 0.56 8.16 4.61
N TYR A 222 1.11 9.33 4.92
CA TYR A 222 0.39 10.40 5.60
C TYR A 222 -0.76 10.91 4.73
N ASP A 223 -0.50 11.22 3.47
CA ASP A 223 -1.50 11.75 2.53
C ASP A 223 -2.59 10.71 2.23
N LEU A 224 -2.22 9.44 2.10
CA LEU A 224 -3.17 8.33 1.88
C LEU A 224 -4.16 8.06 3.03
N ILE A 225 -3.85 8.48 4.26
CA ILE A 225 -4.69 8.21 5.44
C ILE A 225 -5.36 9.46 6.01
N GLN A 226 -5.34 10.57 5.27
CA GLN A 226 -6.06 11.76 5.66
C GLN A 226 -7.59 11.50 5.74
N PRO A 227 -8.31 12.23 6.59
CA PRO A 227 -9.78 12.16 6.64
C PRO A 227 -10.41 12.45 5.29
N GLU A 228 -11.56 11.84 5.02
CA GLU A 228 -12.31 11.86 3.76
C GLU A 228 -11.73 10.94 2.67
N GLU A 229 -12.56 10.62 1.67
CA GLU A 229 -12.13 9.88 0.47
C GLU A 229 -10.98 10.61 -0.25
N ARG A 230 -10.07 9.82 -0.82
CA ARG A 230 -9.01 10.29 -1.72
C ARG A 230 -9.50 10.21 -3.16
N ALA A 231 -9.11 11.15 -4.01
CA ALA A 231 -9.34 11.10 -5.44
C ALA A 231 -8.11 10.52 -6.14
N LEU A 232 -8.23 9.33 -6.74
CA LEU A 232 -7.20 8.77 -7.61
C LEU A 232 -7.45 9.21 -9.05
N TYR A 233 -6.64 10.11 -9.57
CA TYR A 233 -6.62 10.43 -11.01
C TYR A 233 -5.84 9.36 -11.79
N VAL A 234 -6.37 8.98 -12.96
CA VAL A 234 -5.80 7.97 -13.85
C VAL A 234 -5.65 8.55 -15.25
N GLY A 235 -4.42 8.90 -15.63
CA GLY A 235 -4.15 9.69 -16.83
C GLY A 235 -4.44 8.99 -18.17
N TYR A 236 -4.60 7.67 -18.22
CA TYR A 236 -4.98 6.97 -19.46
C TYR A 236 -6.50 6.79 -19.62
N THR A 237 -7.29 7.04 -18.58
CA THR A 237 -8.75 7.17 -18.68
C THR A 237 -9.21 8.62 -18.58
N ASP A 238 -8.34 9.52 -18.10
CA ASP A 238 -8.67 10.91 -17.78
C ASP A 238 -9.85 11.00 -16.79
N GLU A 239 -9.88 10.09 -15.82
CA GLU A 239 -10.93 9.97 -14.82
C GLU A 239 -10.34 9.98 -13.40
N GLU A 240 -11.13 10.48 -12.46
CA GLU A 240 -10.86 10.39 -11.02
C GLU A 240 -11.76 9.36 -10.37
N TYR A 241 -11.18 8.52 -9.51
CA TYR A 241 -11.89 7.49 -8.78
C TYR A 241 -11.81 7.77 -7.27
N PRO A 242 -12.95 7.94 -6.58
CA PRO A 242 -12.96 8.07 -5.13
C PRO A 242 -12.54 6.75 -4.49
N CYS A 243 -11.61 6.84 -3.54
CA CYS A 243 -10.99 5.68 -2.94
C CYS A 243 -10.44 5.94 -1.53
N TYR A 244 -10.07 4.87 -0.84
CA TYR A 244 -9.33 4.96 0.42
C TYR A 244 -8.28 3.86 0.54
N TYR A 245 -7.23 4.13 1.29
CA TYR A 245 -6.18 3.16 1.57
C TYR A 245 -6.69 2.01 2.43
N LYS A 246 -6.43 0.77 2.00
CA LYS A 246 -6.76 -0.44 2.76
C LYS A 246 -5.56 -0.99 3.52
N LYS A 247 -4.48 -1.26 2.81
CA LYS A 247 -3.30 -1.94 3.33
C LYS A 247 -2.10 -1.82 2.38
N SER A 248 -0.93 -2.11 2.90
CA SER A 248 0.31 -2.29 2.15
C SER A 248 0.89 -3.67 2.43
N SER A 249 1.69 -4.19 1.51
CA SER A 249 2.28 -5.53 1.62
C SER A 249 3.42 -5.72 0.63
N GLY A 250 4.11 -6.86 0.72
CA GLY A 250 5.07 -7.29 -0.29
C GLY A 250 6.33 -6.42 -0.38
N PHE A 251 6.68 -5.74 0.72
CA PHE A 251 7.90 -4.95 0.79
C PHE A 251 9.13 -5.83 0.54
N LYS A 252 10.03 -5.34 -0.30
CA LYS A 252 11.33 -5.92 -0.58
C LYS A 252 12.37 -4.83 -0.74
N ILE A 253 13.42 -4.90 0.07
CA ILE A 253 14.54 -3.96 0.00
C ILE A 253 15.47 -4.40 -1.13
N LEU A 254 15.53 -3.62 -2.21
CA LEU A 254 16.36 -3.92 -3.37
C LEU A 254 17.78 -3.34 -3.21
N SER A 255 17.88 -2.14 -2.63
CA SER A 255 19.14 -1.47 -2.34
C SER A 255 18.97 -0.47 -1.21
N LEU A 256 19.93 -0.41 -0.28
CA LEU A 256 20.08 0.65 0.73
C LEU A 256 21.38 1.46 0.55
N SER A 257 22.21 1.10 -0.43
CA SER A 257 23.49 1.72 -0.70
C SER A 257 23.41 2.60 -1.96
N GLY A 258 23.80 3.86 -1.86
CA GLY A 258 23.55 4.83 -2.94
C GLY A 258 22.05 5.13 -3.01
N THR A 259 21.46 5.03 -4.20
CA THR A 259 20.01 5.12 -4.37
C THR A 259 19.31 4.01 -3.59
N VAL A 260 18.46 4.41 -2.65
CA VAL A 260 17.57 3.52 -1.92
C VAL A 260 16.44 3.08 -2.85
N ARG A 261 16.17 1.78 -2.90
CA ARG A 261 15.11 1.19 -3.74
C ARG A 261 14.36 0.14 -2.97
N VAL A 262 13.05 0.30 -2.88
CA VAL A 262 12.15 -0.62 -2.18
C VAL A 262 10.97 -0.92 -3.09
N SER A 263 10.75 -2.20 -3.42
CA SER A 263 9.50 -2.59 -4.07
C SER A 263 8.46 -2.95 -3.02
N PHE A 264 7.21 -2.63 -3.28
CA PHE A 264 6.09 -2.91 -2.37
C PHE A 264 4.77 -2.92 -3.15
N SER A 265 3.68 -3.17 -2.46
CA SER A 265 2.35 -2.99 -3.01
C SER A 265 1.45 -2.32 -1.99
N PHE A 266 0.52 -1.51 -2.48
CA PHE A 266 -0.56 -0.96 -1.67
C PHE A 266 -1.91 -1.20 -2.35
N THR A 267 -2.95 -1.35 -1.54
CA THR A 267 -4.31 -1.60 -2.02
C THR A 267 -5.19 -0.40 -1.68
N LEU A 268 -5.85 0.14 -2.70
CA LEU A 268 -6.93 1.11 -2.55
C LEU A 268 -8.27 0.38 -2.70
N VAL A 269 -9.28 0.81 -1.95
CA VAL A 269 -10.67 0.43 -2.20
C VAL A 269 -11.31 1.57 -2.97
N PHE A 270 -11.79 1.30 -4.18
CA PHE A 270 -12.60 2.26 -4.91
C PHE A 270 -14.01 2.19 -4.37
N THR A 271 -14.51 3.30 -3.83
CA THR A 271 -15.80 3.35 -3.14
C THR A 271 -16.93 3.32 -4.13
N VAL A 272 -16.77 3.95 -5.29
CA VAL A 272 -17.64 3.82 -6.47
C VAL A 272 -16.80 3.75 -7.75
N PHE A 273 -17.21 2.92 -8.70
CA PHE A 273 -16.52 2.79 -10.00
C PHE A 273 -17.45 2.24 -11.07
N ARG A 274 -17.42 2.86 -12.26
CA ARG A 274 -18.12 2.38 -13.44
C ARG A 274 -17.31 2.72 -14.68
N ILE A 275 -17.11 1.75 -15.57
CA ILE A 275 -16.47 2.01 -16.86
C ILE A 275 -17.52 2.61 -17.79
N GLY A 276 -17.29 3.85 -18.22
CA GLY A 276 -18.11 4.54 -19.21
C GLY A 276 -17.88 4.05 -20.64
N GLU A 277 -18.54 4.69 -21.59
CA GLU A 277 -18.18 4.54 -23.01
C GLU A 277 -16.79 5.14 -23.26
N THR A 278 -16.07 4.61 -24.25
CA THR A 278 -14.78 5.19 -24.65
C THR A 278 -15.02 6.51 -25.39
N ASP A 279 -14.54 7.60 -24.80
CA ASP A 279 -14.54 8.93 -25.44
C ASP A 279 -13.18 9.21 -26.09
N TYR A 280 -13.22 9.77 -27.30
CA TYR A 280 -12.03 10.18 -28.03
C TYR A 280 -11.86 11.69 -27.90
N ILE A 281 -10.85 12.12 -27.15
CA ILE A 281 -10.47 13.52 -26.97
C ILE A 281 -9.14 13.80 -27.70
N LEU A 282 -8.95 15.06 -28.11
CA LEU A 282 -7.67 15.52 -28.67
C LEU A 282 -6.69 15.84 -27.54
N GLY A 283 -5.47 15.31 -27.64
CA GLY A 283 -4.36 15.60 -26.74
C GLY A 283 -3.18 16.25 -27.48
N SER A 284 -2.41 17.08 -26.77
CA SER A 284 -1.12 17.60 -27.24
C SER A 284 -0.03 16.51 -27.21
N GLU A 285 1.16 16.82 -27.72
CA GLU A 285 2.32 15.93 -27.65
C GLU A 285 2.81 15.67 -26.20
N ASP A 286 2.36 16.49 -25.24
CA ASP A 286 2.69 16.38 -23.82
C ASP A 286 1.62 15.63 -22.98
N ASP A 287 0.64 15.01 -23.66
CA ASP A 287 -0.59 14.41 -23.11
C ASP A 287 -1.53 15.41 -22.42
N GLU A 288 -1.47 16.69 -22.77
CA GLU A 288 -2.42 17.67 -22.25
C GLU A 288 -3.69 17.71 -23.11
N ARG A 289 -4.85 17.72 -22.45
CA ARG A 289 -6.15 17.78 -23.10
C ARG A 289 -6.34 19.11 -23.84
N ILE A 290 -6.72 19.06 -25.12
CA ILE A 290 -7.02 20.26 -25.90
C ILE A 290 -8.48 20.66 -25.64
N VAL A 291 -8.65 21.67 -24.80
CA VAL A 291 -9.95 22.29 -24.46
C VAL A 291 -10.27 23.47 -25.37
N LEU A 292 -11.54 23.82 -25.49
CA LEU A 292 -11.97 25.05 -26.18
C LEU A 292 -11.48 26.29 -25.40
N GLU A 293 -10.98 27.29 -26.12
CA GLU A 293 -10.46 28.54 -25.53
C GLU A 293 -11.54 29.35 -24.77
N ASP A 294 -12.81 29.14 -25.11
CA ASP A 294 -13.94 29.92 -24.58
C ASP A 294 -14.32 29.54 -23.15
N ASP A 295 -14.18 28.26 -22.76
CA ASP A 295 -14.57 27.77 -21.43
C ASP A 295 -13.45 27.04 -20.67
N GLY A 296 -12.38 26.61 -21.35
CA GLY A 296 -11.26 25.89 -20.73
C GLY A 296 -11.62 24.50 -20.18
N GLU A 297 -12.83 24.01 -20.42
CA GLU A 297 -13.36 22.78 -19.82
C GLU A 297 -13.80 21.77 -20.90
N THR A 298 -14.24 22.24 -22.07
CA THR A 298 -14.91 21.40 -23.06
C THR A 298 -13.94 20.75 -24.08
N CYS A 299 -14.05 19.43 -24.17
CA CYS A 299 -13.61 18.51 -25.25
C CYS A 299 -14.01 18.89 -26.67
N ILE A 300 -13.10 18.93 -27.65
CA ILE A 300 -13.50 18.61 -29.04
C ILE A 300 -13.80 17.09 -29.11
N ASP A 301 -15.09 16.74 -29.13
CA ASP A 301 -15.56 15.35 -29.29
C ASP A 301 -15.52 14.91 -30.77
N MET A 302 -14.82 13.83 -31.07
CA MET A 302 -14.69 13.28 -32.43
C MET A 302 -15.85 12.34 -32.84
N LYS A 303 -16.87 12.12 -32.00
CA LYS A 303 -18.01 11.22 -32.29
C LYS A 303 -18.78 11.56 -33.59
N TYR A 304 -18.59 12.73 -34.18
CA TYR A 304 -19.36 13.21 -35.34
C TYR A 304 -18.78 12.94 -36.75
N TYR A 305 -17.69 12.16 -36.89
CA TYR A 305 -17.07 11.92 -38.22
C TYR A 305 -17.11 10.48 -38.75
N ALA A 306 -18.00 9.62 -38.25
CA ALA A 306 -18.30 8.34 -38.91
C ALA A 306 -19.54 8.46 -39.81
N GLY A 307 -19.34 9.05 -41.00
CA GLY A 307 -20.30 9.02 -42.12
C GLY A 307 -19.82 8.11 -43.23
#